data_AF-A0A223S246-F1
#
_entry.id   AF-A0A223S246-F1
#
_cell.length_a   1.000
_cell.length_b   1.000
_cell.length_c   1.000
_cell.angle_alpha   90.00
_cell.angle_beta   90.00
_cell.angle_gamma   90.00
#
_symmetry.space_group_name_H-M   'P 1'
#
loop_
_entity.id
_entity.type
_entity.pdbx_description
1 polymer ?
#
loop_
_entity_poly.entity_id
_entity_poly.type
_entity_poly.pdbx_seq_one_letter_code
_entity_poly.pdbx_strand_id
1 'polypeptide(L)'
;MRRGAALRSADDGPPTCGTAAGDSACDAFSLDDLAQRLERLGYEPVSDPDDTDAVRLRNCPFHTLARDFPPLACGMNLELLRGLLEGAGAEGFTARMAPLREGCCVRISKNKIH
;
A
#
# COMPACT_ATOMS: atom_id res chain seq x y z
N MET A 1 -18.91 -34.91 13.43
CA MET A 1 -17.76 -34.89 14.36
C MET A 1 -16.87 -33.71 13.98
N ARG A 2 -16.79 -32.69 14.86
CA ARG A 2 -15.61 -31.84 15.20
C ARG A 2 -14.86 -31.17 14.03
N ARG A 3 -14.64 -29.85 13.95
CA ARG A 3 -14.79 -28.71 14.89
C ARG A 3 -14.66 -27.44 14.04
N GLY A 4 -15.46 -26.41 14.35
CA GLY A 4 -15.20 -25.06 13.86
C GLY A 4 -13.84 -24.56 14.36
N ALA A 5 -13.04 -24.01 13.45
CA ALA A 5 -11.87 -23.23 13.78
C ALA A 5 -12.29 -21.76 13.82
N ALA A 6 -12.20 -21.18 15.02
CA ALA A 6 -12.53 -19.80 15.30
C ALA A 6 -11.68 -18.84 14.45
N LEU A 7 -12.35 -17.81 13.94
CA LEU A 7 -11.74 -16.55 13.55
C LEU A 7 -10.80 -16.09 14.67
N ARG A 8 -9.51 -16.01 14.40
CA ARG A 8 -8.58 -15.29 15.25
C ARG A 8 -8.55 -13.85 14.77
N SER A 9 -9.20 -12.98 15.52
CA SER A 9 -9.01 -11.54 15.43
C SER A 9 -7.53 -11.23 15.67
N ALA A 10 -6.90 -10.56 14.71
CA ALA A 10 -5.71 -9.77 14.98
C ALA A 10 -6.22 -8.37 15.28
N ASP A 11 -6.30 -8.04 16.57
CA ASP A 11 -6.41 -6.65 17.01
C ASP A 11 -5.07 -5.96 16.74
N ASP A 12 -4.91 -5.39 15.53
CA ASP A 12 -3.85 -4.43 15.24
C ASP A 12 -4.28 -3.05 15.74
N GLY A 13 -4.19 -2.85 17.06
CA GLY A 13 -4.24 -1.51 17.64
C GLY A 13 -3.02 -0.69 17.21
N PRO A 14 -3.13 0.64 17.03
CA PRO A 14 -1.98 1.47 16.70
C PRO A 14 -0.94 1.38 17.83
N PRO A 15 0.37 1.38 17.51
CA PRO A 15 1.40 1.38 18.54
C PRO A 15 1.30 2.69 19.35
N THR A 16 0.88 2.61 20.61
CA THR A 16 0.96 3.75 21.53
C THR A 16 2.39 3.90 22.00
N CYS A 17 3.08 4.91 21.48
CA CYS A 17 4.41 5.29 21.94
C CYS A 17 4.34 5.80 23.38
N GLY A 18 4.88 5.01 24.32
CA GLY A 18 5.15 5.41 25.68
C GLY A 18 6.38 6.30 25.75
N THR A 19 6.29 7.40 26.49
CA THR A 19 7.36 8.39 26.66
C THR A 19 8.49 7.86 27.54
N ALA A 20 9.65 7.63 26.94
CA ALA A 20 10.94 7.64 27.64
C ALA A 20 12.02 8.17 26.68
N ALA A 21 12.74 9.19 27.15
CA ALA A 21 13.74 9.93 26.40
C ALA A 21 14.91 9.06 25.94
N GLY A 22 15.15 9.06 24.65
CA GLY A 22 16.32 8.54 23.97
C GLY A 22 16.19 8.87 22.49
N ASP A 23 17.14 9.63 21.94
CA ASP A 23 17.24 9.90 20.51
C ASP A 23 17.35 8.57 19.75
N SER A 24 16.22 8.06 19.29
CA SER A 24 16.14 7.13 18.18
C SER A 24 15.31 7.84 17.14
N ALA A 25 15.94 8.18 16.03
CA ALA A 25 15.23 8.56 14.82
C ALA A 25 14.06 7.60 14.66
N CYS A 26 12.85 8.15 14.53
CA CYS A 26 11.71 7.39 14.07
C CYS A 26 12.18 6.52 12.90
N ASP A 27 12.01 5.19 13.00
CA ASP A 27 12.34 4.29 11.90
C ASP A 27 11.60 4.81 10.67
N ALA A 28 12.34 5.39 9.74
CA ALA A 28 11.76 6.06 8.60
C ALA A 28 11.14 4.98 7.72
N PHE A 29 9.81 4.99 7.60
CA PHE A 29 9.08 4.04 6.75
C PHE A 29 9.67 4.06 5.34
N SER A 30 10.26 2.94 4.92
CA SER A 30 11.01 2.83 3.66
C SER A 30 10.14 2.32 2.52
N LEU A 31 10.68 2.38 1.29
CA LEU A 31 10.02 1.85 0.10
C LEU A 31 9.95 0.31 0.14
N ASP A 32 10.91 -0.34 0.81
CA ASP A 32 10.90 -1.79 1.05
C ASP A 32 9.85 -2.19 2.09
N ASP A 33 9.66 -1.40 3.16
CA ASP A 33 8.60 -1.63 4.14
C ASP A 33 7.21 -1.52 3.51
N LEU A 34 7.04 -0.52 2.63
CA LEU A 34 5.84 -0.35 1.83
C LEU A 34 5.60 -1.57 0.93
N ALA A 35 6.62 -2.01 0.19
CA ALA A 35 6.52 -3.15 -0.71
C ALA A 35 6.12 -4.42 0.07
N GLN A 36 6.79 -4.71 1.18
CA GLN A 36 6.44 -5.87 2.02
C GLN A 36 5.02 -5.78 2.58
N ARG A 37 4.54 -4.58 2.94
CA ARG A 37 3.16 -4.39 3.40
C ARG A 37 2.16 -4.68 2.29
N LEU A 38 2.42 -4.19 1.09
CA LEU A 38 1.59 -4.43 -0.10
C LEU A 38 1.54 -5.92 -0.46
N GLU A 39 2.67 -6.62 -0.40
CA GLU A 39 2.75 -8.07 -0.63
C GLU A 39 1.89 -8.86 0.35
N ARG A 40 1.93 -8.52 1.65
CA ARG A 40 1.07 -9.16 2.67
C ARG A 40 -0.43 -8.94 2.42
N LEU A 41 -0.78 -7.88 1.71
CA LEU A 41 -2.15 -7.56 1.30
C LEU A 41 -2.51 -8.13 -0.07
N GLY A 42 -1.61 -8.90 -0.70
CA GLY A 42 -1.83 -9.58 -1.98
C GLY A 42 -1.54 -8.72 -3.20
N TYR A 43 -0.94 -7.54 -3.04
CA TYR A 43 -0.40 -6.77 -4.17
C TYR A 43 0.95 -7.33 -4.60
N GLU A 44 1.32 -7.08 -5.85
CA GLU A 44 2.61 -7.47 -6.42
C GLU A 44 3.44 -6.23 -6.80
N PRO A 45 4.11 -5.59 -5.83
CA PRO A 45 4.92 -4.42 -6.08
C PRO A 45 6.17 -4.77 -6.90
N VAL A 46 6.57 -3.82 -7.74
CA VAL A 46 7.83 -3.79 -8.50
C VAL A 46 8.37 -2.38 -8.49
N SER A 47 9.70 -2.24 -8.50
CA SER A 47 10.35 -0.94 -8.72
C SER A 47 9.88 -0.32 -10.03
N ASP A 48 9.64 0.98 -10.02
CA ASP A 48 9.35 1.71 -11.25
C ASP A 48 10.64 1.83 -12.08
N PRO A 49 10.65 1.43 -13.36
CA PRO A 49 11.84 1.50 -14.21
C PRO A 49 12.32 2.94 -14.45
N ASP A 50 11.42 3.93 -14.34
CA ASP A 50 11.71 5.33 -14.64
C ASP A 50 11.95 6.18 -13.37
N ASP A 51 11.75 5.62 -12.17
CA ASP A 51 11.87 6.35 -10.90
C ASP A 51 12.20 5.41 -9.73
N THR A 52 13.41 5.51 -9.20
CA THR A 52 13.89 4.68 -8.09
C THR A 52 13.14 4.92 -6.78
N ASP A 53 12.45 6.05 -6.63
CA ASP A 53 11.64 6.39 -5.45
C ASP A 53 10.15 6.03 -5.64
N ALA A 54 9.85 5.11 -6.57
CA ALA A 54 8.49 4.68 -6.86
C ALA A 54 8.34 3.17 -7.04
N VAL A 55 7.12 2.71 -6.78
CA VAL A 55 6.66 1.35 -7.04
C VAL A 55 5.45 1.35 -7.97
N ARG A 56 5.43 0.36 -8.84
CA ARG A 56 4.28 -0.06 -9.63
C ARG A 56 3.76 -1.39 -9.10
N LEU A 57 2.53 -1.75 -9.46
CA LEU A 57 1.92 -3.01 -9.08
C LEU A 57 1.63 -3.83 -10.33
N ARG A 58 2.09 -5.09 -10.36
CA ARG A 58 1.83 -6.01 -11.48
C ARG A 58 0.39 -6.49 -11.52
N ASN A 59 -0.31 -6.47 -10.39
CA ASN A 59 -1.69 -6.88 -10.26
C ASN A 59 -2.60 -5.74 -9.79
N CYS A 60 -3.90 -5.91 -10.00
CA CYS A 60 -4.95 -5.08 -9.41
C CYS A 60 -6.01 -6.04 -8.84
N PRO A 61 -6.36 -5.95 -7.54
CA PRO A 61 -7.42 -6.76 -6.96
C PRO A 61 -8.78 -6.60 -7.67
N PHE A 62 -8.97 -5.47 -8.34
CA PHE A 62 -10.17 -5.16 -9.12
C PHE A 62 -9.98 -5.37 -10.63
N HIS A 63 -8.94 -6.10 -11.08
CA HIS A 63 -8.60 -6.23 -12.51
C HIS A 63 -9.79 -6.66 -13.37
N THR A 64 -10.57 -7.66 -12.93
CA THR A 64 -11.77 -8.10 -13.66
C THR A 64 -12.76 -6.97 -13.86
N LEU A 65 -13.03 -6.16 -12.83
CA LEU A 65 -13.93 -5.00 -12.94
C LEU A 65 -13.32 -3.86 -13.73
N ALA A 66 -12.00 -3.68 -13.66
CA ALA A 66 -11.28 -2.64 -14.37
C ALA A 66 -11.27 -2.86 -15.89
N ARG A 67 -11.47 -4.10 -16.37
CA ARG A 67 -11.62 -4.38 -17.80
C ARG A 67 -12.89 -3.76 -18.39
N ASP A 68 -14.00 -3.83 -17.64
CA ASP A 68 -15.31 -3.37 -18.12
C ASP A 68 -15.62 -1.94 -17.66
N PHE A 69 -15.13 -1.53 -16.48
CA PHE A 69 -15.39 -0.22 -15.89
C PHE A 69 -14.11 0.43 -15.32
N PRO A 70 -13.12 0.78 -16.17
CA PRO A 70 -11.82 1.27 -15.70
C PRO A 70 -11.90 2.49 -14.78
N PRO A 71 -12.65 3.57 -15.10
CA PRO A 71 -12.69 4.76 -14.23
C PRO A 71 -13.20 4.47 -12.82
N LEU A 72 -14.19 3.59 -12.69
CA LEU A 72 -14.77 3.19 -11.41
C LEU A 72 -13.78 2.32 -10.62
N ALA A 73 -13.34 1.21 -11.20
CA ALA A 73 -12.51 0.23 -10.50
C ALA A 73 -11.12 0.79 -10.16
N CYS A 74 -10.50 1.55 -11.07
CA CYS A 74 -9.21 2.18 -10.80
C CYS A 74 -9.35 3.30 -9.75
N GLY A 75 -10.47 4.04 -9.74
CA GLY A 75 -10.77 5.01 -8.69
C GLY A 75 -10.89 4.37 -7.31
N MET A 76 -11.63 3.27 -7.22
CA MET A 76 -11.75 2.50 -5.97
C MET A 76 -10.40 1.98 -5.49
N ASN A 77 -9.57 1.44 -6.39
CA ASN A 77 -8.24 0.95 -6.01
C ASN A 77 -7.31 2.09 -5.53
N LEU A 78 -7.41 3.27 -6.15
CA LEU A 78 -6.63 4.43 -5.73
C LEU A 78 -6.96 4.84 -4.29
N GLU A 79 -8.24 4.99 -3.97
CA GLU A 79 -8.63 5.41 -2.62
C GLU A 79 -8.34 4.32 -1.57
N LEU A 80 -8.44 3.04 -1.94
CA LEU A 80 -7.98 1.94 -1.08
C LEU A 80 -6.49 2.07 -0.75
N LEU A 81 -5.64 2.28 -1.77
CA LEU A 81 -4.20 2.44 -1.57
C LEU A 81 -3.86 3.71 -0.79
N ARG A 82 -4.61 4.80 -0.96
CA ARG A 82 -4.45 6.02 -0.13
C ARG A 82 -4.76 5.76 1.34
N GLY A 83 -5.89 5.11 1.63
CA GLY A 83 -6.25 4.74 3.01
C GLY A 83 -5.25 3.77 3.63
N LEU A 84 -4.67 2.86 2.85
CA LEU A 84 -3.59 1.97 3.30
C LEU A 84 -2.34 2.77 3.71
N LEU A 85 -1.90 3.72 2.87
CA LEU A 85 -0.75 4.57 3.18
C LEU A 85 -0.97 5.39 4.45
N GLU A 86 -2.15 5.98 4.61
CA GLU A 86 -2.54 6.72 5.81
C GLU A 86 -2.53 5.81 7.06
N GLY A 87 -3.20 4.66 7.00
CA GLY A 87 -3.25 3.72 8.12
C GLY A 87 -1.91 3.07 8.47
N ALA A 88 -0.94 3.07 7.55
CA ALA A 88 0.41 2.58 7.77
C ALA A 88 1.37 3.66 8.30
N GLY A 89 0.94 4.92 8.45
CA GLY A 89 1.82 6.04 8.78
C GLY A 89 2.83 6.38 7.66
N ALA A 90 2.53 6.01 6.41
CA ALA A 90 3.40 6.17 5.26
C ALA A 90 3.26 7.57 4.61
N GLU A 91 3.26 8.62 5.42
CA GLU A 91 3.02 10.03 5.01
C GLU A 91 4.06 10.55 4.02
N GLY A 92 5.23 9.91 3.97
CA GLY A 92 6.28 10.17 2.97
C GLY A 92 5.95 9.66 1.57
N PHE A 93 4.81 8.99 1.35
CA PHE A 93 4.41 8.41 0.06
C PHE A 93 3.06 8.93 -0.40
N THR A 94 2.81 8.81 -1.71
CA THR A 94 1.53 9.16 -2.32
C THR A 94 1.16 8.18 -3.42
N ALA A 95 -0.11 7.76 -3.42
CA ALA A 95 -0.71 6.97 -4.49
C ALA A 95 -1.39 7.91 -5.50
N ARG A 96 -1.11 7.71 -6.79
CA ARG A 96 -1.67 8.49 -7.90
C ARG A 96 -2.07 7.60 -9.07
N MET A 97 -3.05 8.06 -9.85
CA MET A 97 -3.35 7.48 -11.15
C MET A 97 -2.14 7.60 -12.06
N ALA A 98 -1.68 6.47 -12.58
CA ALA A 98 -0.68 6.36 -13.62
C ALA A 98 -1.00 5.11 -14.47
N PRO A 99 -2.08 5.15 -15.28
CA PRO A 99 -2.57 3.99 -16.01
C PRO A 99 -1.53 3.36 -16.95
N LEU A 100 -1.47 2.03 -16.96
CA LEU A 100 -0.66 1.24 -17.87
C LEU A 100 -1.54 0.37 -18.76
N ARG A 101 -0.98 -0.10 -19.89
CA ARG A 101 -1.62 -1.11 -20.73
C ARG A 101 -1.74 -2.46 -20.01
N GLU A 102 -0.69 -2.81 -19.27
CA GLU A 102 -0.60 -4.03 -18.47
C GLU A 102 -0.23 -3.66 -17.03
N GLY A 103 -0.90 -4.26 -16.05
CA GLY A 103 -0.70 -3.98 -14.62
C GLY A 103 -1.72 -3.01 -14.00
N CYS A 104 -1.39 -2.49 -12.82
CA CYS A 104 -2.28 -1.61 -12.05
C CYS A 104 -2.33 -0.18 -12.59
N CYS A 105 -3.50 0.46 -12.49
CA CYS A 105 -3.71 1.87 -12.80
C CYS A 105 -3.00 2.85 -11.83
N VAL A 106 -2.51 2.34 -10.70
CA VAL A 106 -2.01 3.17 -9.59
C VAL A 106 -0.52 2.97 -9.43
N ARG A 107 0.18 4.09 -9.24
CA ARG A 107 1.60 4.16 -8.90
C ARG A 107 1.74 4.80 -7.53
N ILE A 108 2.67 4.30 -6.74
CA ILE A 108 3.00 4.89 -5.44
C ILE A 108 4.43 5.42 -5.51
N SER A 109 4.65 6.64 -5.05
CA SER A 109 5.98 7.24 -5.04
C SER A 109 6.22 8.03 -3.78
N LYS A 110 7.48 8.20 -3.42
CA LYS A 110 7.88 9.12 -2.36
C LYS A 110 7.44 10.55 -2.69
N ASN A 111 7.03 11.29 -1.67
CA ASN A 111 6.70 12.70 -1.78
C ASN A 111 8.01 13.48 -2.00
N LYS A 112 8.06 14.25 -3.09
CA LYS A 112 9.17 15.17 -3.36
C LYS A 112 8.89 16.45 -2.59
N ILE A 113 9.66 16.70 -1.53
CA ILE A 113 9.69 18.00 -0.86
C ILE A 113 10.54 18.91 -1.75
N HIS A 114 9.91 19.94 -2.32
CA HIS A 114 10.60 21.01 -3.04
C HIS A 114 11.02 22.11 -2.07
#